data_AF-A0A5J4SHZ9-F1
#
_entry.id   AF-A0A5J4SHZ9-F1
#
_cell.length_a   1.000
_cell.length_b   1.000
_cell.length_c   1.000
_cell.angle_alpha   90.00
_cell.angle_beta   90.00
_cell.angle_gamma   90.00
#
_symmetry.space_group_name_H-M   'P 1'
#
loop_
_entity.id
_entity.type
_entity.pdbx_description
1 polymer ?
#
loop_
_entity_poly.entity_id
_entity_poly.type
_entity_poly.pdbx_seq_one_letter_code
_entity_poly.pdbx_strand_id
1 'polypeptide(L)'
;MLGINLKDGHYNKPYTSGWFVEQDFIVRKISTCTVVIQGVKSGEQPELTTMWAVIGYPAVTPAIPVWVKGAERKLPTLLLRDKETKVSPLCYMALQLRNKVYSYKRGTDSERYFNWELLYNANHTGYMQQIYFVEKEVIKKSTALLKAWRERGNIDVTQTYVLYDDLDVFITSKYQELGF
;
A
#
# COMPACT_ATOMS: atom_id res chain seq x y z
N MET A 1 -25.47 -1.58 -11.18
CA MET A 1 -24.39 -2.20 -10.35
C MET A 1 -25.03 -3.28 -9.48
N LEU A 2 -24.32 -4.39 -9.24
CA LEU A 2 -24.86 -5.63 -8.63
C LEU A 2 -25.33 -5.51 -7.16
N GLY A 3 -25.20 -4.34 -6.52
CA GLY A 3 -25.62 -4.14 -5.11
C GLY A 3 -24.77 -4.90 -4.09
N ILE A 4 -23.61 -5.43 -4.50
CA ILE A 4 -22.73 -6.25 -3.68
C ILE A 4 -21.78 -5.37 -2.86
N ASN A 5 -21.77 -5.55 -1.55
CA ASN A 5 -20.76 -4.98 -0.66
C ASN A 5 -19.99 -6.10 0.03
N LEU A 6 -18.79 -6.44 -0.46
CA LEU A 6 -18.00 -7.52 0.13
C LEU A 6 -17.60 -7.26 1.60
N LYS A 7 -17.62 -6.01 2.07
CA LYS A 7 -17.24 -5.66 3.45
C LYS A 7 -18.36 -5.93 4.47
N ASP A 8 -19.55 -6.34 4.05
CA ASP A 8 -20.67 -6.62 4.95
C ASP A 8 -20.52 -7.94 5.72
N GLY A 9 -19.57 -8.80 5.34
CA GLY A 9 -19.30 -10.08 5.98
C GLY A 9 -20.16 -11.25 5.49
N HIS A 10 -21.23 -11.00 4.72
CA HIS A 10 -22.09 -12.08 4.17
C HIS A 10 -21.38 -12.92 3.11
N TYR A 11 -20.22 -12.45 2.66
CA TYR A 11 -19.38 -13.07 1.65
C TYR A 11 -18.16 -13.78 2.24
N ASN A 12 -18.09 -13.90 3.56
CA ASN A 12 -17.12 -14.72 4.27
C ASN A 12 -17.76 -16.02 4.76
N LYS A 13 -16.95 -16.93 5.30
CA LYS A 13 -17.48 -18.10 6.02
C LYS A 13 -18.23 -17.66 7.29
N PRO A 14 -19.28 -18.40 7.70
CA PRO A 14 -19.80 -19.63 7.08
C PRO A 14 -20.80 -19.40 5.93
N TYR A 15 -21.17 -18.15 5.62
CA TYR A 15 -22.23 -17.83 4.67
C TYR A 15 -21.87 -18.17 3.22
N THR A 16 -20.59 -18.01 2.84
CA THR A 16 -20.07 -18.44 1.53
C THR A 16 -18.68 -19.07 1.67
N SER A 17 -18.04 -19.40 0.53
CA SER A 17 -16.69 -19.96 0.49
C SER A 17 -15.57 -18.95 0.81
N GLY A 18 -15.86 -17.64 0.77
CA GLY A 18 -14.86 -16.58 0.85
C GLY A 18 -14.12 -16.31 -0.46
N TRP A 19 -14.43 -17.02 -1.55
CA TRP A 19 -13.76 -16.85 -2.86
C TRP A 19 -14.60 -16.03 -3.82
N PHE A 20 -13.93 -15.11 -4.54
CA PHE A 20 -14.54 -14.22 -5.53
C PHE A 20 -13.78 -14.22 -6.84
N VAL A 21 -14.47 -13.84 -7.92
CA VAL A 21 -13.87 -13.62 -9.23
C VAL A 21 -13.49 -12.14 -9.39
N GLU A 22 -12.23 -11.90 -9.74
CA GLU A 22 -11.57 -10.59 -9.87
C GLU A 22 -11.88 -9.88 -11.23
N GLN A 23 -13.11 -9.94 -11.74
CA GLN A 23 -13.38 -9.46 -13.11
C GLN A 23 -13.65 -7.94 -13.17
N ASP A 24 -14.34 -7.40 -12.18
CA ASP A 24 -14.81 -6.01 -12.15
C ASP A 24 -14.12 -5.14 -11.09
N PHE A 25 -13.00 -5.61 -10.52
CA PHE A 25 -12.22 -4.84 -9.57
C PHE A 25 -11.20 -3.94 -10.27
N ILE A 26 -11.02 -2.72 -9.73
CA ILE A 26 -9.91 -1.84 -10.11
C ILE A 26 -8.58 -2.49 -9.69
N VAL A 27 -8.54 -3.01 -8.46
CA VAL A 27 -7.36 -3.70 -7.92
C VAL A 27 -7.28 -5.10 -8.51
N ARG A 28 -6.18 -5.39 -9.21
CA ARG A 28 -5.99 -6.63 -9.94
C ARG A 28 -4.77 -7.45 -9.52
N LYS A 29 -4.75 -8.77 -9.76
CA LYS A 29 -3.58 -9.64 -9.54
C LYS A 29 -2.34 -9.12 -10.28
N ILE A 30 -2.56 -8.56 -11.47
CA ILE A 30 -1.53 -8.01 -12.35
C ILE A 30 -1.20 -6.53 -12.06
N SER A 31 -1.87 -5.89 -11.09
CA SER A 31 -1.51 -4.52 -10.69
C SER A 31 -0.06 -4.50 -10.20
N THR A 32 0.72 -3.57 -10.74
CA THR A 32 2.14 -3.40 -10.42
C THR A 32 2.39 -2.23 -9.48
N CYS A 33 1.59 -1.18 -9.60
CA CYS A 33 1.56 -0.06 -8.66
C CYS A 33 0.27 0.76 -8.82
N THR A 34 0.02 1.65 -7.87
CA THR A 34 -0.95 2.74 -7.95
C THR A 34 -0.26 3.97 -7.39
N VAL A 35 -0.41 5.11 -8.08
CA VAL A 35 0.20 6.37 -7.66
C VAL A 35 -0.84 7.48 -7.66
N VAL A 36 -0.73 8.38 -6.69
CA VAL A 36 -1.49 9.63 -6.63
C VAL A 36 -0.52 10.79 -6.54
N ILE A 37 -0.61 11.73 -7.48
CA ILE A 37 0.17 12.96 -7.44
C ILE A 37 -0.69 14.06 -6.83
N GLN A 38 -0.35 14.44 -5.60
CA GLN A 38 -0.99 15.54 -4.89
C GLN A 38 -0.24 16.84 -5.20
N GLY A 39 -0.84 17.67 -6.06
CA GLY A 39 -0.34 19.01 -6.36
C GLY A 39 -0.48 19.99 -5.18
N VAL A 40 -0.04 21.22 -5.43
CA VAL A 40 -0.03 22.32 -4.46
C VAL A 40 -1.03 23.40 -4.85
N LYS A 41 -1.46 24.22 -3.88
CA LYS A 41 -2.35 25.36 -4.14
C LYS A 41 -1.57 26.51 -4.82
N SER A 42 -2.30 27.44 -5.44
CA SER A 42 -1.70 28.67 -5.94
C SER A 42 -0.98 29.43 -4.82
N GLY A 43 0.27 29.83 -5.07
CA GLY A 43 1.14 30.48 -4.08
C GLY A 43 1.96 29.54 -3.19
N GLU A 44 1.70 28.23 -3.18
CA GLU A 44 2.54 27.25 -2.49
C GLU A 44 3.77 26.88 -3.34
N GLN A 45 4.88 26.50 -2.69
CA GLN A 45 6.07 26.04 -3.42
C GLN A 45 5.80 24.72 -4.17
N PRO A 46 6.07 24.64 -5.49
CA PRO A 46 5.83 23.42 -6.28
C PRO A 46 6.56 22.17 -5.75
N GLU A 47 7.68 22.35 -5.06
CA GLU A 47 8.48 21.28 -4.45
C GLU A 47 7.72 20.51 -3.35
N LEU A 48 6.62 21.07 -2.83
CA LEU A 48 5.73 20.41 -1.87
C LEU A 48 4.76 19.41 -2.54
N THR A 49 4.80 19.29 -3.87
CA THR A 49 4.06 18.26 -4.61
C THR A 49 4.47 16.89 -4.10
N THR A 50 3.48 16.13 -3.65
CA THR A 50 3.71 14.82 -3.01
C THR A 50 3.20 13.71 -3.92
N MET A 51 4.05 12.74 -4.25
CA MET A 51 3.61 11.51 -4.90
C MET A 51 3.38 10.45 -3.83
N TRP A 52 2.16 9.94 -3.73
CA TRP A 52 1.82 8.80 -2.88
C TRP A 52 1.90 7.53 -3.72
N ALA A 53 2.86 6.66 -3.40
CA ALA A 53 3.13 5.44 -4.15
C ALA A 53 2.71 4.20 -3.38
N VAL A 54 1.88 3.38 -4.02
CA VAL A 54 1.51 2.03 -3.58
C VAL A 54 2.11 1.06 -4.59
N ILE A 55 3.07 0.23 -4.17
CA ILE A 55 3.78 -0.69 -5.08
C ILE A 55 3.37 -2.15 -4.88
N GLY A 56 3.41 -2.94 -5.95
CA GLY A 56 2.91 -4.31 -5.95
C GLY A 56 1.39 -4.36 -5.92
N TYR A 57 0.82 -5.19 -5.04
CA TYR A 57 -0.62 -5.45 -4.96
C TYR A 57 -1.33 -4.43 -4.03
N PRO A 58 -2.16 -3.51 -4.56
CA PRO A 58 -2.66 -2.37 -3.77
C PRO A 58 -3.50 -2.73 -2.55
N ALA A 59 -4.20 -3.87 -2.54
CA ALA A 59 -5.03 -4.25 -1.40
C ALA A 59 -4.24 -4.57 -0.12
N VAL A 60 -2.92 -4.74 -0.22
CA VAL A 60 -2.05 -5.14 0.88
C VAL A 60 -0.76 -4.31 0.95
N THR A 61 -0.74 -3.12 0.34
CA THR A 61 0.41 -2.21 0.37
C THR A 61 -0.03 -0.81 0.83
N PRO A 62 0.61 -0.22 1.85
CA PRO A 62 0.31 1.16 2.24
C PRO A 62 0.85 2.18 1.25
N ALA A 63 0.22 3.34 1.16
CA ALA A 63 0.73 4.48 0.40
C ALA A 63 1.96 5.12 1.06
N ILE A 64 3.09 5.14 0.35
CA ILE A 64 4.33 5.80 0.79
C ILE A 64 4.47 7.15 0.08
N PRO A 65 4.61 8.27 0.80
CA PRO A 65 4.83 9.56 0.18
C PRO A 65 6.28 9.73 -0.24
N VAL A 66 6.49 10.33 -1.40
CA VAL A 66 7.81 10.73 -1.90
C VAL A 66 7.77 12.11 -2.54
N TRP A 67 8.90 12.81 -2.47
CA TRP A 67 9.10 14.15 -3.02
C TRP A 67 10.27 14.17 -4.01
N VAL A 68 10.19 15.03 -5.01
CA VAL A 68 11.25 15.21 -6.02
C VAL A 68 12.50 15.84 -5.40
N LYS A 69 12.33 16.82 -4.53
CA LYS A 69 13.46 17.52 -3.89
C LYS A 69 14.19 16.58 -2.92
N GLY A 70 15.46 16.31 -3.19
CA GLY A 70 16.31 15.38 -2.44
C GLY A 70 16.25 13.92 -2.92
N ALA A 71 15.39 13.60 -3.90
CA ALA A 71 15.25 12.24 -4.42
C ALA A 71 16.53 11.70 -5.06
N GLU A 72 17.39 12.59 -5.57
CA GLU A 72 18.68 12.23 -6.17
C GLU A 72 19.66 11.62 -5.17
N ARG A 73 19.45 11.88 -3.87
CA ARG A 73 20.30 11.32 -2.81
C ARG A 73 19.61 10.16 -2.10
N LYS A 74 18.30 10.25 -1.84
CA LYS A 74 17.58 9.23 -1.08
C LYS A 74 16.09 9.17 -1.40
N LEU A 75 15.61 7.94 -1.50
CA LEU A 75 14.21 7.54 -1.50
C LEU A 75 14.01 6.50 -0.39
N PRO A 76 12.76 6.20 0.03
CA PRO A 76 12.49 5.09 0.94
C PRO A 76 13.09 3.79 0.41
N THR A 77 13.87 3.11 1.23
CA THR A 77 14.55 1.85 0.87
C THR A 77 13.53 0.80 0.48
N LEU A 78 12.36 0.80 1.12
CA LEU A 78 11.26 -0.08 0.78
C LEU A 78 10.79 0.05 -0.68
N LEU A 79 10.94 1.22 -1.30
CA LEU A 79 10.56 1.46 -2.70
C LEU A 79 11.70 1.18 -3.69
N LEU A 80 12.95 1.16 -3.22
CA LEU A 80 14.13 0.98 -4.07
C LEU A 80 14.31 -0.48 -4.47
N ARG A 81 14.87 -0.69 -5.66
CA ARG A 81 15.27 -2.02 -6.11
C ARG A 81 16.39 -2.54 -5.21
N ASP A 82 16.12 -3.65 -4.53
CA ASP A 82 17.13 -4.33 -3.75
C ASP A 82 18.21 -4.94 -4.66
N LYS A 83 19.46 -4.92 -4.18
CA LYS A 83 20.62 -5.34 -4.97
C LYS A 83 20.69 -6.85 -5.14
N GLU A 84 20.18 -7.63 -4.20
CA GLU A 84 20.26 -9.09 -4.23
C GLU A 84 19.05 -9.67 -4.94
N THR A 85 17.86 -9.38 -4.42
CA THR A 85 16.57 -9.91 -4.89
C THR A 85 16.12 -9.27 -6.20
N LYS A 86 16.71 -8.12 -6.59
CA LYS A 86 16.36 -7.34 -7.80
C LYS A 86 14.93 -6.81 -7.81
N VAL A 87 14.22 -6.89 -6.70
CA VAL A 87 12.83 -6.44 -6.49
C VAL A 87 12.82 -5.46 -5.31
N SER A 88 11.88 -4.53 -5.25
CA SER A 88 11.78 -3.69 -4.05
C SER A 88 11.36 -4.53 -2.83
N PRO A 89 11.91 -4.28 -1.62
CA PRO A 89 11.54 -5.04 -0.42
C PRO A 89 10.03 -5.03 -0.16
N LEU A 90 9.38 -3.87 -0.26
CA LEU A 90 7.93 -3.76 -0.06
C LEU A 90 7.14 -4.44 -1.18
N CYS A 91 7.58 -4.32 -2.43
CA CYS A 91 6.96 -5.06 -3.54
C CYS A 91 7.05 -6.57 -3.29
N TYR A 92 8.20 -7.08 -2.87
CA TYR A 92 8.39 -8.49 -2.56
C TYR A 92 7.39 -8.96 -1.47
N MET A 93 7.31 -8.25 -0.34
CA MET A 93 6.37 -8.58 0.74
C MET A 93 4.90 -8.55 0.25
N ALA A 94 4.52 -7.53 -0.52
CA ALA A 94 3.18 -7.42 -1.09
C ALA A 94 2.85 -8.57 -2.05
N LEU A 95 3.80 -8.99 -2.89
CA LEU A 95 3.62 -10.10 -3.83
C LEU A 95 3.42 -11.43 -3.11
N GLN A 96 4.08 -11.66 -1.97
CA GLN A 96 3.87 -12.86 -1.17
C GLN A 96 2.45 -12.90 -0.56
N LEU A 97 1.96 -11.77 -0.01
CA LEU A 97 0.57 -11.67 0.47
C LEU A 97 -0.44 -11.88 -0.68
N ARG A 98 -0.19 -11.24 -1.84
CA ARG A 98 -0.99 -11.46 -3.04
C ARG A 98 -1.02 -12.93 -3.44
N ASN A 99 0.11 -13.64 -3.41
CA ASN A 99 0.17 -15.05 -3.79
C ASN A 99 -0.69 -15.93 -2.86
N LYS A 100 -0.80 -15.59 -1.56
CA LYS A 100 -1.74 -16.24 -0.63
C LYS A 100 -3.20 -15.96 -1.00
N VAL A 101 -3.51 -14.71 -1.34
CA VAL A 101 -4.85 -14.28 -1.79
C VAL A 101 -5.26 -14.98 -3.09
N TYR A 102 -4.36 -15.12 -4.06
CA TYR A 102 -4.57 -15.78 -5.36
C TYR A 102 -4.01 -17.20 -5.39
N SER A 103 -4.29 -17.97 -4.33
CA SER A 103 -3.76 -19.33 -4.14
C SER A 103 -4.60 -20.42 -4.84
N TYR A 104 -5.75 -20.09 -5.42
CA TYR A 104 -6.55 -21.06 -6.18
C TYR A 104 -5.86 -21.42 -7.50
N LYS A 105 -5.70 -22.72 -7.79
CA LYS A 105 -4.97 -23.25 -8.96
C LYS A 105 -5.75 -24.31 -9.76
N ARG A 106 -7.02 -24.57 -9.43
CA ARG A 106 -7.80 -25.65 -10.05
C ARG A 106 -8.64 -25.11 -11.20
N GLY A 107 -8.48 -25.69 -12.39
CA GLY A 107 -9.25 -25.35 -13.59
C GLY A 107 -8.67 -24.17 -14.40
N THR A 108 -9.23 -23.98 -15.59
CA THR A 108 -8.92 -22.87 -16.49
C THR A 108 -9.31 -21.53 -15.84
N ASP A 109 -8.50 -20.48 -16.03
CA ASP A 109 -8.72 -19.15 -15.46
C ASP A 109 -8.76 -19.09 -13.90
N SER A 110 -8.24 -20.12 -13.22
CA SER A 110 -8.20 -20.20 -11.74
C SER A 110 -7.50 -19.02 -11.07
N GLU A 111 -6.61 -18.35 -11.79
CA GLU A 111 -5.90 -17.15 -11.36
C GLU A 111 -6.75 -15.90 -11.17
N ARG A 112 -7.99 -15.90 -11.66
CA ARG A 112 -8.96 -14.81 -11.45
C ARG A 112 -9.71 -14.97 -10.13
N TYR A 113 -9.54 -16.09 -9.44
CA TYR A 113 -10.16 -16.32 -8.15
C TYR A 113 -9.27 -15.84 -7.03
N PHE A 114 -9.82 -15.02 -6.15
CA PHE A 114 -9.13 -14.51 -4.98
C PHE A 114 -9.91 -14.81 -3.71
N ASN A 115 -9.17 -15.04 -2.63
CA ASN A 115 -9.73 -15.28 -1.31
C ASN A 115 -9.97 -13.95 -0.61
N TRP A 116 -11.22 -13.51 -0.59
CA TRP A 116 -11.65 -12.29 0.08
C TRP A 116 -11.49 -12.35 1.59
N GLU A 117 -11.66 -13.52 2.20
CA GLU A 117 -11.54 -13.70 3.66
C GLU A 117 -10.13 -13.39 4.18
N LEU A 118 -9.10 -13.59 3.34
CA LEU A 118 -7.72 -13.18 3.65
C LEU A 118 -7.51 -11.66 3.56
N LEU A 119 -8.35 -10.93 2.83
CA LEU A 119 -8.28 -9.47 2.71
C LEU A 119 -9.13 -8.78 3.76
N TYR A 120 -10.36 -9.27 3.98
CA TYR A 120 -11.34 -8.67 4.86
C TYR A 120 -12.25 -9.73 5.47
N ASN A 121 -12.39 -9.70 6.79
CA ASN A 121 -13.27 -10.60 7.52
C ASN A 121 -13.80 -9.95 8.80
N ALA A 122 -14.78 -10.60 9.43
CA ALA A 122 -15.44 -10.13 10.65
C ALA A 122 -14.54 -10.16 11.90
N ASN A 123 -13.48 -10.99 11.89
CA ASN A 123 -12.51 -11.06 12.98
C ASN A 123 -11.44 -9.96 12.89
N HIS A 124 -11.51 -9.10 11.86
CA HIS A 124 -10.57 -8.02 11.62
C HIS A 124 -9.12 -8.45 11.40
N THR A 125 -8.89 -9.69 10.99
CA THR A 125 -7.54 -10.24 10.74
C THR A 125 -7.10 -10.16 9.28
N GLY A 126 -7.96 -9.67 8.38
CA GLY A 126 -7.67 -9.59 6.96
C GLY A 126 -6.53 -8.63 6.64
N TYR A 127 -5.69 -8.95 5.66
CA TYR A 127 -4.51 -8.16 5.30
C TYR A 127 -4.84 -6.70 4.97
N MET A 128 -5.95 -6.45 4.26
CA MET A 128 -6.38 -5.09 3.94
C MET A 128 -6.77 -4.31 5.21
N GLN A 129 -7.36 -4.98 6.19
CA GLN A 129 -7.73 -4.36 7.48
C GLN A 129 -6.48 -4.02 8.30
N GLN A 130 -5.48 -4.91 8.31
CA GLN A 130 -4.22 -4.69 9.02
C GLN A 130 -3.40 -3.57 8.36
N ILE A 131 -3.24 -3.62 7.03
CA ILE A 131 -2.50 -2.60 6.26
C ILE A 131 -3.19 -1.23 6.33
N TYR A 132 -4.51 -1.17 6.45
CA TYR A 132 -5.22 0.09 6.66
C TYR A 132 -4.71 0.86 7.89
N PHE A 133 -4.42 0.19 9.02
CA PHE A 133 -3.85 0.85 10.19
C PHE A 133 -2.42 1.35 9.96
N VAL A 134 -1.62 0.57 9.21
CA VAL A 134 -0.28 0.99 8.79
C VAL A 134 -0.36 2.25 7.94
N GLU A 135 -1.23 2.26 6.92
CA GLU A 135 -1.43 3.40 6.03
C GLU A 135 -1.91 4.64 6.78
N LYS A 136 -2.82 4.50 7.75
CA LYS A 136 -3.26 5.63 8.59
C LYS A 136 -2.10 6.27 9.35
N GLU A 137 -1.21 5.48 9.94
CA GLU A 137 -0.06 6.03 10.66
C GLU A 137 0.97 6.64 9.70
N VAL A 138 1.19 6.06 8.52
CA VAL A 138 2.02 6.65 7.46
C VAL A 138 1.47 8.03 7.07
N ILE A 139 0.19 8.09 6.67
CA ILE A 139 -0.47 9.34 6.27
C ILE A 139 -0.42 10.37 7.40
N LYS A 140 -0.71 9.97 8.65
CA LYS A 140 -0.67 10.87 9.82
C LYS A 140 0.72 11.48 10.04
N LYS A 141 1.78 10.66 10.05
CA LYS A 141 3.17 11.14 10.22
C LYS A 141 3.56 12.10 9.09
N SER A 142 3.27 11.72 7.85
CA SER A 142 3.67 12.48 6.68
C SER A 142 2.86 13.78 6.51
N THR A 143 1.56 13.77 6.80
CA THR A 143 0.72 14.97 6.72
C THR A 143 1.04 15.99 7.80
N ALA A 144 1.47 15.55 8.99
CA ALA A 144 1.96 16.45 10.03
C ALA A 144 3.20 17.24 9.58
N LEU A 145 4.18 16.57 8.97
CA LEU A 145 5.37 17.23 8.40
C LEU A 145 5.03 18.13 7.20
N LEU A 146 4.19 17.63 6.28
CA LEU A 146 3.72 18.42 5.14
C LEU A 146 3.03 19.71 5.55
N LYS A 147 2.23 19.69 6.62
CA LYS A 147 1.59 20.89 7.16
C LYS A 147 2.64 21.90 7.61
N ALA A 148 3.63 21.48 8.39
CA ALA A 148 4.71 22.36 8.86
C ALA A 148 5.54 22.93 7.69
N TRP A 149 5.84 22.12 6.67
CA TRP A 149 6.57 22.59 5.49
C TRP A 149 5.76 23.55 4.62
N ARG A 150 4.45 23.36 4.50
CA ARG A 150 3.55 24.31 3.83
C ARG A 150 3.50 25.65 4.55
N GLU A 151 3.38 25.64 5.88
CA GLU A 151 3.39 26.87 6.70
C GLU A 151 4.72 27.63 6.60
N ARG A 152 5.84 26.90 6.59
CA ARG A 152 7.18 27.48 6.35
C ARG A 152 7.38 27.91 4.89
N GLY A 153 6.61 27.31 3.98
CA GLY A 153 6.76 27.47 2.55
C GLY A 153 8.06 26.87 2.00
N ASN A 154 8.63 25.81 2.60
CA ASN A 154 9.81 25.12 2.07
C ASN A 154 9.86 23.68 2.58
N ILE A 155 10.22 22.74 1.71
CA ILE A 155 10.47 21.35 2.09
C ILE A 155 11.85 21.21 2.76
N ASP A 156 11.87 20.53 3.90
CA ASP A 156 13.08 20.20 4.64
C ASP A 156 13.56 18.80 4.24
N VAL A 157 14.63 18.75 3.44
CA VAL A 157 15.20 17.50 2.90
C VAL A 157 15.73 16.59 4.00
N THR A 158 16.29 17.17 5.07
CA THR A 158 16.79 16.37 6.21
C THR A 158 15.64 15.68 6.92
N GLN A 159 14.55 16.41 7.19
CA GLN A 159 13.34 15.81 7.79
C GLN A 159 12.68 14.80 6.86
N THR A 160 12.76 14.99 5.54
CA THR A 160 12.28 14.02 4.55
C THR A 160 13.02 12.68 4.68
N TYR A 161 14.34 12.71 4.83
CA TYR A 161 15.14 11.49 4.99
C TYR A 161 14.87 10.77 6.31
N VAL A 162 14.71 11.52 7.41
CA VAL A 162 14.32 10.97 8.71
C VAL A 162 12.94 10.32 8.63
N LEU A 163 11.97 10.98 7.99
CA LEU A 163 10.65 10.40 7.74
C LEU A 163 10.76 9.09 6.96
N TYR A 164 11.56 9.04 5.89
CA TYR A 164 11.73 7.80 5.11
C TYR A 164 12.30 6.65 5.95
N ASP A 165 13.33 6.90 6.77
CA ASP A 165 13.89 5.87 7.65
C ASP A 165 12.86 5.38 8.68
N ASP A 166 12.14 6.30 9.31
CA ASP A 166 11.10 5.99 10.29
C ASP A 166 9.98 5.15 9.67
N LEU A 167 9.56 5.49 8.44
CA LEU A 167 8.53 4.75 7.72
C LEU A 167 9.04 3.38 7.27
N ASP A 168 10.27 3.29 6.78
CA ASP A 168 10.89 2.01 6.38
C ASP A 168 10.92 1.02 7.55
N VAL A 169 11.40 1.46 8.73
CA VAL A 169 11.43 0.63 9.94
C VAL A 169 10.02 0.26 10.39
N PHE A 170 9.11 1.24 10.47
CA PHE A 170 7.75 1.01 10.93
C PHE A 170 7.01 0.01 10.03
N ILE A 171 7.00 0.24 8.72
CA ILE A 171 6.32 -0.63 7.76
C ILE A 171 6.93 -2.02 7.79
N THR A 172 8.26 -2.14 7.78
CA THR A 172 8.93 -3.46 7.85
C THR A 172 8.49 -4.25 9.08
N SER A 173 8.46 -3.62 10.26
CA SER A 173 8.01 -4.29 11.48
C SER A 173 6.55 -4.79 11.39
N LYS A 174 5.68 -4.03 10.72
CA LYS A 174 4.28 -4.39 10.53
C LYS A 174 4.07 -5.51 9.51
N TYR A 175 4.92 -5.61 8.50
CA TYR A 175 4.92 -6.80 7.65
C TYR A 175 5.46 -8.02 8.39
N GLN A 176 6.47 -7.89 9.25
CA GLN A 176 6.97 -9.03 10.03
C GLN A 176 5.89 -9.65 10.92
N GLU A 177 5.02 -8.82 11.53
CA GLU A 177 3.84 -9.26 12.27
C GLU A 177 2.85 -10.09 11.41
N LEU A 178 2.86 -9.92 10.08
CA LEU A 178 2.06 -10.68 9.11
C LEU A 178 2.75 -11.97 8.60
N GLY A 179 3.92 -12.30 9.16
CA GLY A 179 4.68 -13.51 8.86
C GLY A 179 5.75 -13.31 7.77
N PHE A 180 6.52 -12.24 7.88
CA PHE A 180 7.67 -11.90 7.02
C PHE A 180 8.97 -11.76 7.80
#